data_AF-A0A645H3C7-F1
#
_entry.id   AF-A0A645H3C7-F1
#
_cell.length_a   1.000
_cell.length_b   1.000
_cell.length_c   1.000
_cell.angle_alpha   90.00
_cell.angle_beta   90.00
_cell.angle_gamma   90.00
#
_symmetry.space_group_name_H-M   'P 1'
#
loop_
_entity.id
_entity.type
_entity.pdbx_description
1 polymer ?
#
loop_
_entity_poly.entity_id
_entity_poly.type
_entity_poly.pdbx_seq_one_letter_code
_entity_poly.pdbx_strand_id
1 'polypeptide(L)'
;MQRINKYGLESCTHVILNLPGSDRLDVVETAKVLSAMKTTEAKIHALYIIKGTSMAEEYLAGKLQLVSMEEYIERVILFLEYLDKGIVVQRLIGRAPESHTEFSNWGEKWWEIKGKIDRILEERDGYQGRLCDYLNGKALKKHEII
;
A
#
# COMPACT_ATOMS: atom_id res chain seq x y z
N MET A 1 6.19 -14.75 -8.47
CA MET A 1 5.02 -15.39 -7.82
C MET A 1 4.75 -16.79 -8.35
N GLN A 2 4.41 -16.99 -9.63
CA GLN A 2 4.08 -18.32 -10.18
C GLN A 2 5.07 -19.45 -9.81
N ARG A 3 6.38 -19.20 -9.93
CA ARG A 3 7.41 -20.16 -9.52
C ARG A 3 7.36 -20.49 -8.03
N ILE A 4 7.22 -19.49 -7.16
CA ILE A 4 7.16 -19.65 -5.70
C ILE A 4 5.89 -20.41 -5.31
N ASN A 5 4.74 -19.99 -5.85
CA ASN A 5 3.43 -20.57 -5.58
C ASN A 5 3.35 -22.04 -5.99
N LYS A 6 4.01 -22.43 -7.10
CA LYS A 6 4.10 -23.84 -7.55
C LYS A 6 4.69 -24.77 -6.49
N TYR A 7 5.59 -24.27 -5.65
CA TYR A 7 6.22 -25.04 -4.57
C TYR A 7 5.54 -24.87 -3.21
N GLY A 8 4.39 -24.18 -3.15
CA GLY A 8 3.67 -23.96 -1.89
C GLY A 8 4.41 -23.07 -0.89
N LEU A 9 5.37 -22.26 -1.36
CA LEU A 9 6.11 -21.32 -0.52
C LEU A 9 5.33 -20.01 -0.38
N GLU A 10 5.42 -19.41 0.80
CA GLU A 10 4.87 -18.07 1.07
C GLU A 10 5.74 -16.97 0.45
N SER A 11 5.12 -15.86 0.10
CA SER A 11 5.74 -14.71 -0.55
C SER A 11 5.20 -13.39 0.00
N CYS A 12 6.12 -12.50 0.35
CA CYS A 12 5.81 -11.17 0.84
C CYS A 12 6.20 -10.11 -0.20
N THR A 13 5.23 -9.36 -0.67
CA THR A 13 5.46 -8.24 -1.60
C THR A 13 5.60 -6.94 -0.82
N HIS A 14 6.71 -6.22 -1.04
CA HIS A 14 6.97 -4.93 -0.41
C HIS A 14 6.41 -3.80 -1.27
N VAL A 15 5.61 -2.92 -0.68
CA VAL A 15 4.88 -1.87 -1.40
C VAL A 15 5.10 -0.51 -0.75
N ILE A 16 5.38 0.50 -1.59
CA ILE A 16 5.48 1.90 -1.22
C ILE A 16 4.36 2.66 -1.92
N LEU A 17 3.40 3.19 -1.16
CA LEU A 17 2.16 3.74 -1.75
C LEU A 17 2.25 5.21 -2.17
N ASN A 18 3.31 5.92 -1.77
CA ASN A 18 3.57 7.31 -2.15
C ASN A 18 4.91 7.48 -2.88
N LEU A 19 5.24 6.54 -3.77
CA LEU A 19 6.39 6.70 -4.65
C LEU A 19 6.19 7.97 -5.53
N PRO A 20 7.22 8.80 -5.77
CA PRO A 20 7.08 10.00 -6.57
C PRO A 20 6.60 9.66 -7.98
N GLY A 21 5.63 10.42 -8.48
CA GLY A 21 5.03 10.18 -9.80
C GLY A 21 3.90 9.14 -9.83
N SER A 22 3.61 8.43 -8.73
CA SER A 22 2.44 7.56 -8.67
C SER A 22 1.18 8.31 -8.25
N ASP A 23 0.04 7.93 -8.79
CA ASP A 23 -1.27 8.45 -8.43
C ASP A 23 -2.15 7.42 -7.70
N ARG A 24 -3.43 7.76 -7.49
CA ARG A 24 -4.40 6.87 -6.83
C ARG A 24 -4.79 5.67 -7.71
N LEU A 25 -4.75 5.80 -9.03
CA LEU A 25 -5.01 4.69 -9.94
C LEU A 25 -3.88 3.67 -9.85
N ASP A 26 -2.62 4.10 -9.79
CA ASP A 26 -1.48 3.19 -9.61
C ASP A 26 -1.59 2.36 -8.33
N VAL A 27 -2.08 2.99 -7.25
CA VAL A 27 -2.33 2.31 -5.97
C VAL A 27 -3.38 1.20 -6.11
N VAL A 28 -4.49 1.51 -6.78
CA VAL A 28 -5.57 0.54 -7.05
C VAL A 28 -5.06 -0.60 -7.95
N GLU A 29 -4.35 -0.28 -9.02
CA GLU A 29 -3.81 -1.28 -9.94
C GLU A 29 -2.72 -2.13 -9.27
N THR A 30 -1.92 -1.56 -8.37
CA THR A 30 -0.97 -2.34 -7.55
C THR A 30 -1.71 -3.37 -6.69
N ALA A 31 -2.78 -2.98 -6.00
CA ALA A 31 -3.59 -3.92 -5.20
C ALA A 31 -4.18 -5.05 -6.07
N LYS A 32 -4.70 -4.70 -7.26
CA LYS A 32 -5.23 -5.67 -8.23
C LYS A 32 -4.17 -6.64 -8.73
N VAL A 33 -2.99 -6.14 -9.09
CA VAL A 33 -1.87 -6.96 -9.56
C VAL A 33 -1.42 -7.94 -8.46
N LEU A 34 -1.25 -7.48 -7.22
CA LEU A 34 -0.87 -8.34 -6.10
C LEU A 34 -1.90 -9.46 -5.88
N SER A 35 -3.19 -9.10 -5.94
CA SER A 35 -4.32 -10.03 -5.81
C SER A 35 -4.34 -11.07 -6.93
N ALA A 36 -4.23 -10.63 -8.18
CA ALA A 36 -4.19 -11.53 -9.35
C ALA A 36 -2.95 -12.46 -9.34
N MET A 37 -1.82 -11.96 -8.85
CA MET A 37 -0.57 -12.72 -8.74
C MET A 37 -0.55 -13.70 -7.56
N LYS A 38 -1.58 -13.66 -6.70
CA LYS A 38 -1.70 -14.51 -5.51
C LYS A 38 -0.46 -14.41 -4.63
N THR A 39 -0.05 -13.18 -4.29
CA THR A 39 0.90 -12.97 -3.17
C THR A 39 0.25 -13.46 -1.89
N THR A 40 1.02 -13.98 -0.94
CA THR A 40 0.44 -14.40 0.35
C THR A 40 0.42 -13.24 1.33
N GLU A 41 1.44 -12.38 1.29
CA GLU A 41 1.57 -11.25 2.19
C GLU A 41 1.90 -9.95 1.44
N ALA A 42 1.46 -8.83 2.01
CA ALA A 42 1.84 -7.48 1.59
C ALA A 42 2.44 -6.72 2.79
N LYS A 43 3.59 -6.10 2.55
CA LYS A 43 4.29 -5.25 3.52
C LYS A 43 4.34 -3.83 3.00
N ILE A 44 3.48 -2.98 3.57
CA ILE A 44 3.28 -1.62 3.08
C ILE A 44 4.01 -0.62 3.97
N HIS A 45 4.51 0.47 3.40
CA HIS A 45 4.92 1.65 4.16
C HIS A 45 4.95 2.92 3.29
N ALA A 46 5.10 4.08 3.95
CA ALA A 46 5.42 5.33 3.29
C ALA A 46 6.89 5.37 2.86
N LEU A 47 7.19 6.02 1.75
CA LEU A 47 8.56 6.25 1.28
C LEU A 47 9.38 6.96 2.37
N TYR A 48 10.62 6.50 2.54
CA TYR A 48 11.62 7.19 3.34
C TYR A 48 12.67 7.76 2.41
N ILE A 49 13.03 9.02 2.61
CA ILE A 49 14.14 9.65 1.92
C ILE A 49 15.37 9.50 2.82
N ILE A 50 16.33 8.69 2.40
CA ILE A 50 17.54 8.37 3.18
C ILE A 50 18.64 9.37 2.85
N LYS A 51 19.34 9.86 3.88
CA LYS A 51 20.45 10.82 3.72
C LYS A 51 21.54 10.26 2.82
N GLY A 52 22.18 11.13 2.02
CA GLY A 52 23.28 10.74 1.14
C GLY A 52 22.87 9.93 -0.09
N THR A 53 21.59 9.97 -0.47
CA THR A 53 21.10 9.35 -1.72
C THR A 53 20.76 10.43 -2.75
N SER A 54 20.78 10.09 -4.05
CA SER A 54 20.33 11.00 -5.12
C SER A 54 18.92 11.52 -4.88
N MET A 55 18.04 10.67 -4.33
CA MET A 55 16.67 11.05 -4.01
C MET A 55 16.59 12.10 -2.89
N ALA A 56 17.52 12.07 -1.93
CA ALA A 56 17.64 13.12 -0.92
C ALA A 56 18.09 14.45 -1.50
N GLU A 57 19.06 14.43 -2.43
CA GLU A 57 19.51 15.64 -3.12
C GLU A 57 18.38 16.28 -3.94
N GLU A 58 17.60 15.47 -4.67
CA GLU A 58 16.43 15.93 -5.42
C GLU A 58 15.33 16.48 -4.52
N TYR A 59 15.07 15.83 -3.38
CA TYR A 59 14.09 16.28 -2.39
C TYR A 59 14.49 17.62 -1.77
N LEU A 60 15.74 17.75 -1.31
CA LEU A 60 16.26 19.00 -0.73
C LEU A 60 16.34 20.14 -1.75
N ALA A 61 16.57 19.83 -3.03
CA ALA A 61 16.53 20.80 -4.11
C ALA A 61 15.10 21.18 -4.56
N GLY A 62 14.06 20.61 -3.94
CA GLY A 62 12.65 20.84 -4.28
C GLY A 62 12.21 20.26 -5.63
N LYS A 63 13.03 19.38 -6.24
CA LYS A 63 12.74 18.69 -7.51
C LYS A 63 11.83 17.47 -7.32
N LEU A 64 11.86 16.89 -6.12
CA LEU A 64 11.01 15.77 -5.72
C LEU A 64 10.07 16.24 -4.63
N GLN A 65 8.77 16.05 -4.84
CA GLN A 65 7.74 16.36 -3.86
C GLN A 65 7.03 15.07 -3.43
N LEU A 66 6.70 15.02 -2.15
CA LEU A 66 5.94 13.92 -1.56
C LEU A 66 4.52 14.38 -1.30
N VAL A 67 3.59 13.44 -1.39
CA VAL A 67 2.18 13.68 -1.03
C VAL A 67 2.05 14.02 0.45
N SER A 68 0.95 14.66 0.83
CA SER A 68 0.63 14.90 2.24
C SER A 68 0.34 13.59 2.98
N MET A 69 0.34 13.63 4.31
CA MET A 69 -0.04 12.50 5.14
C MET A 69 -1.48 12.06 4.85
N GLU A 70 -2.39 13.02 4.65
CA GLU A 70 -3.81 12.77 4.34
C GLU A 70 -3.94 12.02 3.03
N GLU A 71 -3.21 12.43 1.99
CA GLU A 71 -3.19 11.73 0.72
C GLU A 71 -2.58 10.33 0.85
N TYR A 72 -1.54 10.13 1.66
CA TYR A 72 -1.02 8.80 1.94
C TYR A 72 -2.05 7.90 2.63
N ILE A 73 -2.77 8.43 3.62
CA ILE A 73 -3.84 7.70 4.32
C ILE A 73 -4.92 7.26 3.33
N GLU A 74 -5.38 8.15 2.46
CA GLU A 74 -6.35 7.80 1.41
C GLU A 74 -5.82 6.71 0.47
N ARG A 75 -4.54 6.75 0.12
CA ARG A 75 -3.91 5.70 -0.69
C ARG A 75 -3.84 4.36 0.04
N VAL A 76 -3.55 4.34 1.35
CA VAL A 76 -3.61 3.11 2.15
C VAL A 76 -5.02 2.53 2.15
N ILE A 77 -6.04 3.36 2.37
CA ILE A 77 -7.44 2.93 2.36
C ILE A 77 -7.82 2.34 1.00
N LEU A 78 -7.53 3.06 -0.10
CA LEU A 78 -7.75 2.56 -1.46
C LEU A 78 -7.04 1.23 -1.71
N PHE A 79 -5.77 1.12 -1.33
CA PHE A 79 -5.03 -0.12 -1.47
C PHE A 79 -5.73 -1.28 -0.75
N LEU A 80 -6.13 -1.09 0.52
CA LEU A 80 -6.78 -2.12 1.33
C LEU A 80 -8.13 -2.52 0.75
N GLU A 81 -8.99 -1.57 0.39
CA GLU A 81 -10.32 -1.86 -0.13
C GLU A 81 -10.27 -2.68 -1.42
N TYR A 82 -9.26 -2.46 -2.27
CA TYR A 82 -9.07 -3.22 -3.49
C TYR A 82 -8.26 -4.51 -3.31
N LEU A 83 -7.46 -4.67 -2.25
CA LEU A 83 -6.65 -5.86 -2.03
C LEU A 83 -7.51 -7.09 -1.69
N ASP A 84 -7.19 -8.25 -2.25
CA ASP A 84 -7.83 -9.52 -1.88
C ASP A 84 -7.79 -9.74 -0.36
N LYS A 85 -8.95 -10.09 0.22
CA LYS A 85 -9.12 -10.39 1.64
C LYS A 85 -8.26 -11.56 2.15
N GLY A 86 -7.79 -12.42 1.26
CA GLY A 86 -6.90 -13.54 1.57
C GLY A 86 -5.42 -13.15 1.71
N ILE A 87 -5.03 -11.93 1.32
CA ILE A 87 -3.65 -11.45 1.46
C ILE A 87 -3.45 -10.91 2.87
N VAL A 88 -2.43 -11.41 3.57
CA VAL A 88 -2.08 -10.91 4.91
C VAL A 88 -1.32 -9.59 4.79
N VAL A 89 -1.82 -8.55 5.43
CA VAL A 89 -1.13 -7.25 5.50
C VAL A 89 -0.27 -7.21 6.76
N GLN A 90 1.05 -7.29 6.60
CA GLN A 90 1.99 -7.33 7.73
C GLN A 90 2.09 -5.98 8.46
N ARG A 91 2.00 -4.88 7.71
CA ARG A 91 1.98 -3.51 8.23
C ARG A 91 1.46 -2.53 7.20
N LEU A 92 0.91 -1.41 7.68
CA LEU A 92 0.43 -0.27 6.89
C LEU A 92 1.44 0.87 6.84
N ILE A 93 2.27 0.99 7.86
CA ILE A 93 3.28 2.02 8.01
C ILE A 93 4.44 1.49 8.84
N GLY A 94 5.65 1.97 8.55
CA GLY A 94 6.85 1.56 9.27
C GLY A 94 7.45 2.69 10.09
N ARG A 95 8.62 2.40 10.63
CA ARG A 95 9.50 3.37 11.30
C ARG A 95 10.83 3.38 10.56
N ALA A 96 11.36 4.57 10.30
CA ALA A 96 12.76 4.77 9.94
C ALA A 96 13.43 5.67 11.00
N PRO A 97 14.72 5.46 11.31
CA PRO A 97 15.45 6.36 12.21
C PRO A 97 15.58 7.76 11.61
N GLU A 98 15.18 8.78 12.37
CA GLU A 98 15.31 10.20 11.98
C GLU A 98 16.78 10.61 11.74
N SER A 99 17.72 10.01 12.49
CA SER A 99 19.15 10.27 12.31
C SER A 99 19.63 10.01 10.86
N HIS A 100 18.99 9.08 10.17
CA HIS A 100 19.38 8.61 8.82
C HIS A 100 18.39 9.00 7.71
N THR A 101 17.37 9.81 8.00
CA THR A 101 16.35 10.21 7.00
C THR A 101 16.28 11.72 6.83
N GLU A 102 16.09 12.18 5.59
CA GLU A 102 15.64 13.56 5.28
C GLU A 102 14.11 13.66 5.34
N PHE A 103 13.41 12.55 5.13
CA PHE A 103 11.96 12.46 5.31
C PHE A 103 11.56 11.08 5.82
N SER A 104 10.73 11.07 6.86
CA SER A 104 10.00 9.90 7.33
C SER A 104 8.68 10.33 7.98
N ASN A 105 7.59 9.68 7.59
CA ASN A 105 6.27 9.76 8.24
C ASN A 105 5.77 11.20 8.52
N TRP A 106 6.16 12.22 7.74
CA TRP A 106 5.78 13.63 7.97
C TRP A 106 6.11 14.16 9.38
N GLY A 107 7.08 13.56 10.07
CA GLY A 107 7.41 13.90 11.47
C GLY A 107 6.43 13.31 12.51
N GLU A 108 5.46 12.51 12.06
CA GLU A 108 4.45 11.89 12.90
C GLU A 108 4.84 10.48 13.34
N LYS A 109 4.30 10.07 14.48
CA LYS A 109 4.48 8.71 14.99
C LYS A 109 3.68 7.72 14.16
N TRP A 110 4.29 6.58 13.84
CA TRP A 110 3.68 5.55 12.99
C TRP A 110 2.33 5.05 13.53
N TRP A 111 2.15 4.97 14.85
CA TRP A 111 0.89 4.52 15.46
C TRP A 111 -0.23 5.55 15.36
N GLU A 112 0.10 6.84 15.28
CA GLU A 112 -0.89 7.91 15.12
C GLU A 112 -1.44 7.90 13.69
N ILE A 113 -0.56 7.70 12.70
CA ILE A 113 -0.99 7.53 11.30
C ILE A 113 -1.83 6.25 11.17
N LYS A 114 -1.41 5.13 11.79
CA LYS A 114 -2.21 3.90 11.80
C LYS A 114 -3.60 4.13 12.42
N GLY A 115 -3.66 4.80 13.56
CA GLY A 115 -4.93 5.11 14.23
C GLY A 115 -5.86 5.98 13.38
N LYS A 116 -5.30 6.92 12.59
CA LYS A 116 -6.08 7.70 11.62
C LYS A 116 -6.65 6.81 10.50
N ILE A 117 -5.85 5.88 9.96
CA ILE A 117 -6.31 4.92 8.94
C ILE A 117 -7.44 4.05 9.50
N ASP A 118 -7.25 3.46 10.69
CA ASP A 118 -8.26 2.60 11.32
C ASP A 118 -9.58 3.37 11.53
N ARG A 119 -9.51 4.59 12.08
CA ARG A 119 -10.69 5.45 12.29
C ARG A 119 -11.44 5.73 11.00
N ILE A 120 -10.73 6.11 9.93
CA ILE A 120 -11.39 6.44 8.66
C ILE A 120 -12.03 5.21 8.01
N LEU A 121 -11.40 4.04 8.14
CA LEU A 121 -12.01 2.78 7.69
C LEU A 121 -13.31 2.51 8.47
N GLU A 122 -13.30 2.64 9.79
CA GLU A 122 -14.50 2.49 10.63
C GLU A 122 -15.61 3.49 10.25
N GLU A 123 -15.28 4.77 10.12
CA GLU A 123 -16.23 5.83 9.76
C GLU A 123 -16.88 5.63 8.39
N ARG A 124 -16.18 4.96 7.46
CA ARG A 124 -16.64 4.71 6.08
C ARG A 124 -17.24 3.33 5.87
N ASP A 125 -17.34 2.50 6.91
CA ASP A 125 -17.64 1.06 6.77
C ASP A 125 -16.70 0.38 5.73
N GLY A 126 -15.45 0.84 5.72
CA GLY A 126 -14.37 0.41 4.85
C GLY A 126 -13.63 -0.79 5.45
N TYR A 127 -13.29 -1.77 4.62
CA TYR A 127 -12.53 -2.94 5.04
C TYR A 127 -11.76 -3.53 3.86
N GLN A 128 -10.75 -4.36 4.16
CA GLN A 128 -9.92 -4.97 3.13
C GLN A 128 -10.76 -5.83 2.19
N GLY A 129 -10.59 -5.62 0.88
CA GLY A 129 -11.30 -6.36 -0.16
C GLY A 129 -12.75 -5.94 -0.38
N ARG A 130 -13.24 -4.86 0.26
CA ARG A 130 -14.58 -4.30 0.03
C ARG A 130 -14.87 -4.05 -1.45
N LEU A 131 -13.87 -3.65 -2.22
CA LEU A 131 -13.93 -3.35 -3.66
C LEU A 131 -13.22 -4.40 -4.52
N CYS A 132 -12.85 -5.55 -3.95
CA CYS A 132 -12.20 -6.65 -4.68
C CYS A 132 -13.22 -7.53 -5.44
N ASP A 133 -13.78 -6.99 -6.52
CA ASP A 133 -14.80 -7.66 -7.34
C ASP A 133 -14.29 -8.16 -8.70
N TYR A 134 -13.01 -7.94 -8.99
CA TYR A 134 -12.39 -8.12 -10.31
C TYR A 134 -11.79 -9.52 -10.53
N LEU A 135 -11.52 -10.28 -9.46
CA LEU A 135 -11.00 -11.64 -9.56
C LEU A 135 -12.06 -12.60 -10.13
N ASN A 136 -11.61 -13.54 -10.97
CA ASN A 136 -12.43 -14.57 -11.64
C ASN A 136 -13.54 -14.00 -12.55
N GLY A 137 -13.39 -12.77 -13.02
CA GLY A 137 -14.31 -12.15 -13.98
C GLY A 137 -15.59 -11.66 -13.31
N LYS A 138 -15.67 -10.34 -13.06
CA LYS A 138 -16.87 -9.68 -12.49
C LYS A 138 -18.18 -10.01 -13.22
N ALA A 139 -18.11 -10.16 -14.55
CA ALA A 139 -19.27 -10.53 -15.37
C ALA A 139 -19.73 -11.98 -15.14
N LEU A 140 -18.80 -12.90 -14.79
CA LEU A 140 -19.10 -14.31 -14.57
C LEU A 140 -19.80 -14.53 -13.23
N LYS A 141 -19.50 -13.74 -12.20
CA LYS A 141 -20.17 -13.80 -10.88
C LYS A 141 -21.68 -13.55 -10.93
N LYS A 142 -22.20 -12.85 -11.96
CA LYS A 142 -23.65 -12.67 -12.16
C LYS A 142 -24.35 -13.94 -12.66
N HIS A 143 -23.57 -14.91 -13.15
CA HIS A 143 -24.04 -16.16 -13.73
C HIS A 143 -23.64 -17.40 -12.91
N GLU A 144 -22.81 -17.25 -11.88
CA GLU A 144 -22.59 -18.29 -10.86
C GLU A 144 -23.81 -18.37 -9.93
N ILE A 145 -24.88 -18.96 -10.46
CA ILE A 145 -25.92 -19.62 -9.69
C ILE A 145 -25.45 -21.07 -9.59
N ILE A 146 -24.93 -21.49 -8.43
CA ILE A 146 -24.96 -22.83 -7.80
C ILE A 146 -24.16 -22.72 -6.49
#